data_AF-A0A0D2N295-F1
#
_entry.id   AF-A0A0D2N295-F1
#
_cell.length_a   1.000
_cell.length_b   1.000
_cell.length_c   1.000
_cell.angle_alpha   90.00
_cell.angle_beta   90.00
_cell.angle_gamma   90.00
#
_symmetry.space_group_name_H-M   'P 1'
#
loop_
_entity.id
_entity.type
_entity.pdbx_description
1 polymer ?
#
loop_
_entity_poly.entity_id
_entity_poly.type
_entity_poly.pdbx_seq_one_letter_code
_entity_poly.pdbx_strand_id
1 'polypeptide(L)'
;MRVTDDVKRDLRLLRLRGAYDPKRFYKSFDESKFPKYFAFGTVVDDPLDGPEGRLSKAERKATLTQQLLADDALSASRKRRFSRMQEEGQARAAKGKRRKTDNPRNKPSKQRPKH
;
A
#
# COMPACT_ATOMS: atom_id res chain seq x y z
N MET A 1 -25.01 -2.79 -5.54
CA MET A 1 -24.04 -1.70 -5.78
C MET A 1 -23.02 -2.17 -6.81
N ARG A 2 -22.73 -1.37 -7.85
CA ARG A 2 -21.74 -1.71 -8.89
C ARG A 2 -20.35 -1.27 -8.43
N VAL A 3 -19.33 -2.07 -8.72
CA VAL A 3 -17.93 -1.70 -8.46
C VAL A 3 -17.52 -0.63 -9.49
N THR A 4 -17.40 0.62 -9.03
CA THR A 4 -16.77 1.72 -9.77
C THR A 4 -15.27 1.76 -9.46
N ASP A 5 -14.51 2.57 -10.20
CA ASP A 5 -13.07 2.68 -9.95
C ASP A 5 -12.75 3.28 -8.57
N ASP A 6 -13.57 4.21 -8.08
CA ASP A 6 -13.39 4.79 -6.75
C ASP A 6 -13.64 3.77 -5.64
N VAL A 7 -14.70 2.96 -5.78
CA VAL A 7 -14.97 1.83 -4.88
C VAL A 7 -13.80 0.85 -4.90
N LYS A 8 -13.25 0.56 -6.08
CA LYS A 8 -12.09 -0.32 -6.22
C LYS A 8 -10.84 0.27 -5.54
N ARG A 9 -10.63 1.58 -5.61
CA ARG A 9 -9.53 2.28 -4.91
C ARG A 9 -9.71 2.19 -3.39
N ASP A 10 -10.90 2.44 -2.87
CA ASP A 10 -11.20 2.36 -1.43
C ASP A 10 -11.04 0.93 -0.90
N LEU A 11 -11.54 -0.09 -1.62
CA LEU A 11 -11.36 -1.48 -1.23
C LEU A 11 -9.89 -1.92 -1.25
N ARG A 12 -9.10 -1.45 -2.23
CA ARG A 12 -7.65 -1.66 -2.26
C ARG A 12 -6.97 -0.98 -1.08
N LEU A 13 -7.40 0.23 -0.74
CA LEU A 13 -6.86 0.97 0.39
C LEU A 13 -7.09 0.22 1.71
N LEU A 14 -8.30 -0.27 1.95
CA LEU A 14 -8.62 -1.06 3.13
C LEU A 14 -7.76 -2.32 3.25
N ARG A 15 -7.48 -2.99 2.12
CA ARG A 15 -6.58 -4.14 2.09
C ARG A 15 -5.14 -3.77 2.46
N LEU A 16 -4.69 -2.59 2.04
CA LEU A 16 -3.33 -2.08 2.30
C LEU A 16 -3.23 -1.26 3.59
N ARG A 17 -4.24 -1.29 4.47
CA ARG A 17 -4.27 -0.49 5.72
C ARG A 17 -3.05 -0.70 6.63
N GLY A 18 -2.41 -1.87 6.59
CA GLY A 18 -1.20 -2.15 7.37
C GLY A 18 0.08 -1.54 6.79
N ALA A 19 0.11 -1.20 5.49
CA ALA A 19 1.27 -0.56 4.86
C ALA A 19 1.27 0.96 5.03
N TYR A 20 0.15 1.50 5.52
CA TYR A 20 -0.14 2.92 5.53
C TYR A 20 0.46 3.64 6.75
N ASP A 21 0.17 3.15 7.96
CA ASP A 21 0.64 3.74 9.20
C ASP A 21 1.69 2.80 9.83
N PRO A 22 2.95 3.22 9.97
CA PRO A 22 4.01 2.39 10.53
C PRO A 22 3.80 2.04 12.01
N LYS A 23 2.88 2.72 12.71
CA LYS A 23 2.58 2.49 14.13
C LYS A 23 1.33 1.63 14.35
N ARG A 24 0.55 1.34 13.32
CA ARG A 24 -0.70 0.57 13.43
C ARG A 24 -0.59 -0.75 12.68
N PHE A 25 -0.46 -1.83 13.43
CA PHE A 25 -0.47 -3.19 12.91
C PHE A 25 -1.89 -3.75 12.98
N TYR A 26 -2.49 -3.96 11.81
CA TYR A 26 -3.79 -4.61 11.68
C TYR A 26 -3.61 -6.10 11.39
N LYS A 27 -4.64 -6.90 11.71
CA LYS A 27 -4.72 -8.30 11.25
C LYS A 27 -4.58 -8.36 9.72
N SER A 28 -3.78 -9.31 9.25
CA SER A 28 -3.56 -9.55 7.82
C SER A 28 -4.87 -9.87 7.11
N PHE A 29 -4.95 -9.48 5.84
CA PHE A 29 -6.04 -9.83 4.96
C PHE A 29 -5.51 -10.79 3.91
N ASP A 30 -5.77 -12.08 4.11
CA ASP A 30 -5.18 -13.15 3.30
C ASP A 30 -5.94 -13.38 1.98
N GLU A 31 -7.15 -12.81 1.84
CA GLU A 31 -7.96 -12.95 0.64
C GLU A 31 -7.51 -12.03 -0.50
N SER A 32 -7.37 -12.60 -1.70
CA SER A 32 -6.98 -11.86 -2.90
C SER A 32 -8.13 -11.14 -3.58
N LYS A 33 -9.37 -11.58 -3.35
CA LYS A 33 -10.59 -11.12 -4.00
C LYS A 33 -11.25 -10.00 -3.20
N PHE A 34 -11.98 -9.12 -3.89
CA PHE A 34 -12.84 -8.15 -3.22
C PHE A 34 -14.09 -8.83 -2.66
N PRO A 35 -14.65 -8.31 -1.56
CA PRO A 35 -15.90 -8.84 -1.00
C PRO A 35 -17.03 -8.74 -2.03
N LYS A 36 -17.85 -9.79 -2.12
CA LYS A 36 -19.00 -9.85 -3.05
C LYS A 36 -20.10 -8.86 -2.68
N TYR A 37 -20.33 -8.71 -1.38
CA TYR A 37 -21.33 -7.81 -0.81
C TYR A 37 -20.64 -6.80 0.08
N PHE A 38 -20.94 -5.53 -0.12
CA PHE A 38 -20.42 -4.42 0.66
C PHE A 38 -21.40 -3.26 0.64
N ALA A 39 -21.33 -2.43 1.67
CA ALA A 39 -22.05 -1.17 1.78
C ALA A 39 -21.09 -0.10 2.28
N PHE A 40 -21.33 1.14 1.88
CA PHE A 40 -20.63 2.30 2.41
C PHE A 40 -21.56 3.02 3.38
N GLY A 41 -21.04 3.35 4.55
CA GLY A 41 -21.72 4.15 5.56
C GLY A 41 -20.81 5.29 5.99
N THR A 42 -21.44 6.38 6.44
CA THR A 42 -20.74 7.51 7.04
C THR A 42 -21.02 7.48 8.54
N VAL A 43 -20.00 7.69 9.35
CA VAL A 43 -20.17 7.81 10.81
C VAL A 43 -20.93 9.12 11.09
N VAL A 44 -21.99 9.03 11.89
CA VAL A 44 -22.74 10.19 12.39
C VAL A 44 -22.12 10.60 13.72
N ASP A 45 -21.77 11.87 13.86
CA ASP A 45 -21.10 12.37 15.06
C ASP A 45 -22.05 12.35 16.27
N ASP A 46 -21.54 11.95 17.43
CA ASP A 46 -22.28 12.00 18.68
C ASP A 46 -22.11 13.39 19.34
N PRO A 47 -23.18 14.01 19.89
CA PRO A 47 -23.07 15.25 20.64
C PRO A 47 -22.11 15.20 21.84
N LEU A 48 -21.81 14.01 22.37
CA LEU A 48 -20.90 13.80 23.50
C LEU A 48 -19.42 13.78 23.07
N ASP A 49 -19.13 13.45 21.81
CA ASP A 49 -17.78 13.53 21.27
C ASP A 49 -17.44 15.02 21.06
N GLY A 50 -16.56 15.52 21.92
CA GLY A 50 -16.10 16.91 21.88
C GLY A 50 -15.49 17.31 20.52
N PRO A 51 -15.04 18.56 20.36
CA PRO A 51 -14.54 19.07 19.09
C PRO A 51 -13.37 18.27 18.50
N GLU A 52 -12.60 17.55 19.32
CA GLU A 52 -11.47 16.70 18.89
C GLU A 52 -11.91 15.37 18.26
N GLY A 53 -13.10 14.86 18.59
CA GLY A 53 -13.59 13.56 18.11
C GLY A 53 -14.30 13.63 16.75
N ARG A 54 -14.57 14.84 16.25
CA ARG A 54 -15.38 15.07 15.04
C ARG A 54 -14.58 15.75 13.94
N LEU A 55 -14.90 15.41 12.70
CA LEU A 55 -14.33 16.07 11.53
C LEU A 55 -15.09 17.35 11.19
N SER A 56 -14.37 18.41 10.86
CA SER A 56 -14.97 19.63 10.32
C SER A 56 -15.60 19.40 8.95
N LYS A 57 -16.47 20.31 8.51
CA LYS A 57 -17.11 20.23 7.19
C LYS A 57 -16.09 20.19 6.04
N ALA A 58 -14.93 20.83 6.20
CA ALA A 58 -13.88 20.88 5.18
C ALA A 58 -13.11 19.56 5.06
N GLU A 59 -12.91 18.86 6.17
CA GLU A 59 -12.19 17.58 6.25
C GLU A 59 -13.04 16.41 5.76
N ARG A 60 -14.37 16.50 5.88
CA ARG A 60 -15.29 15.50 5.34
C ARG A 60 -15.22 15.47 3.81
N LYS A 61 -14.84 14.32 3.24
CA LYS A 61 -14.87 14.06 1.78
C LYS A 61 -15.79 12.89 1.45
N ALA A 62 -16.14 12.77 0.18
CA ALA A 62 -17.08 11.78 -0.33
C ALA A 62 -16.56 10.33 -0.28
N THR A 63 -15.24 10.13 -0.34
CA THR A 63 -14.60 8.80 -0.33
C THR A 63 -13.46 8.74 0.67
N LEU A 64 -13.14 7.54 1.13
CA LEU A 64 -12.05 7.31 2.09
C LEU A 64 -10.70 7.74 1.49
N THR A 65 -10.46 7.41 0.23
CA THR A 65 -9.25 7.82 -0.49
C THR A 65 -9.09 9.35 -0.61
N GLN A 66 -10.18 10.09 -0.83
CA GLN A 66 -10.12 11.56 -0.87
C GLN A 66 -9.80 12.18 0.49
N GLN A 67 -10.42 11.67 1.57
CA GLN A 67 -10.11 12.15 2.93
C GLN A 67 -8.62 11.97 3.22
N LEU A 68 -8.09 10.81 2.85
CA LEU A 68 -6.70 10.45 3.04
C LEU A 68 -5.72 11.26 2.18
N LEU A 69 -6.12 11.68 0.98
CA LEU A 69 -5.29 12.52 0.13
C LEU A 69 -5.26 13.97 0.61
N ALA A 70 -6.32 14.41 1.30
CA ALA A 70 -6.43 15.76 1.86
C ALA A 70 -5.61 15.96 3.15
N ASP A 71 -5.04 14.90 3.73
CA ASP A 71 -4.17 14.98 4.89
C ASP A 71 -2.72 15.31 4.47
N ASP A 72 -2.29 16.54 4.76
CA ASP A 72 -0.97 17.06 4.40
C ASP A 72 0.18 16.36 5.13
N ALA A 73 0.01 16.12 6.44
CA ALA A 73 1.03 15.48 7.26
C ALA A 73 1.33 14.07 6.72
N LEU A 74 0.27 13.40 6.31
CA LEU A 74 0.38 12.10 5.71
C LEU A 74 1.00 12.14 4.31
N SER A 75 0.58 13.06 3.46
CA SER A 75 1.12 13.24 2.11
C SER A 75 2.65 13.40 2.14
N ALA A 76 3.16 14.23 3.07
CA ALA A 76 4.58 14.41 3.27
C ALA A 76 5.31 13.11 3.67
N SER A 77 4.76 12.37 4.65
CA SER A 77 5.36 11.12 5.12
C SER A 77 5.43 10.05 4.01
N ARG A 78 4.37 9.97 3.20
CA ARG A 78 4.28 9.04 2.05
C ARG A 78 5.27 9.41 0.97
N LYS A 79 5.37 10.69 0.60
CA LYS A 79 6.32 11.18 -0.40
C LYS A 79 7.75 10.82 0.02
N ARG A 80 8.11 11.08 1.28
CA ARG A 80 9.43 10.71 1.83
C ARG A 80 9.71 9.21 1.74
N ARG A 81 8.75 8.37 2.15
CA ARG A 81 8.88 6.90 2.07
C ARG A 81 9.00 6.42 0.63
N PHE A 82 8.21 6.97 -0.28
CA PHE A 82 8.23 6.62 -1.68
C PHE A 82 9.57 6.95 -2.34
N SER A 83 10.10 8.16 -2.16
CA SER A 83 11.41 8.54 -2.71
C SER A 83 12.52 7.60 -2.23
N ARG A 84 12.54 7.29 -0.92
CA ARG A 84 13.49 6.34 -0.36
C ARG A 84 13.38 4.94 -0.99
N MET A 85 12.16 4.42 -1.15
CA MET A 85 11.96 3.12 -1.79
C MET A 85 12.41 3.12 -3.26
N GLN A 86 12.21 4.23 -3.97
CA GLN A 86 12.66 4.37 -5.36
C GLN A 86 14.19 4.39 -5.45
N GLU A 87 14.86 5.16 -4.59
CA GLU A 87 16.33 5.18 -4.51
C GLU A 87 16.90 3.79 -4.19
N GLU A 88 16.33 3.11 -3.18
CA GLU A 88 16.72 1.75 -2.81
C GLU A 88 16.48 0.76 -3.98
N GLY A 89 15.36 0.90 -4.69
CA GLY A 89 15.02 0.09 -5.86
C GLY A 89 15.99 0.29 -7.02
N GLN A 90 16.33 1.55 -7.33
CA GLN A 90 17.31 1.90 -8.35
C GLN A 90 18.71 1.40 -8.00
N ALA A 91 19.14 1.57 -6.74
CA ALA A 91 20.43 1.05 -6.27
C ALA A 91 20.52 -0.48 -6.38
N ARG A 92 19.44 -1.20 -6.05
CA ARG A 92 19.35 -2.66 -6.24
C ARG A 92 19.43 -3.05 -7.71
N ALA A 93 18.71 -2.36 -8.58
CA ALA A 93 18.75 -2.60 -10.02
C ALA A 93 20.15 -2.36 -10.62
N ALA A 94 20.82 -1.28 -10.20
CA ALA A 94 22.19 -0.96 -10.61
C ALA A 94 23.20 -2.03 -10.16
N LYS A 95 23.11 -2.50 -8.91
CA LYS A 95 23.92 -3.63 -8.41
C LYS A 95 23.68 -4.93 -9.18
N GLY A 96 22.42 -5.21 -9.55
CA GLY A 96 22.06 -6.35 -10.39
C GLY A 96 22.71 -6.29 -11.78
N LYS A 97 22.78 -5.10 -12.39
CA LYS A 97 23.50 -4.89 -13.66
C LYS A 97 25.01 -5.10 -13.52
N ARG A 98 25.62 -4.63 -12.43
CA ARG A 98 27.06 -4.82 -12.14
C ARG A 98 27.47 -6.26 -11.84
N ARG A 99 26.50 -7.15 -11.53
CA ARG A 99 26.72 -8.59 -11.30
C ARG A 99 26.85 -9.40 -12.59
N LYS A 100 26.59 -8.82 -13.76
CA LYS A 100 27.05 -9.39 -15.04
C LYS A 100 28.56 -9.16 -15.12
N THR A 101 29.32 -10.07 -14.54
CA THR A 101 30.73 -10.22 -14.89
C THR A 101 30.78 -10.73 -16.33
N ASP A 102 31.68 -10.20 -17.16
CA ASP A 102 31.96 -10.73 -18.51
C ASP A 102 32.60 -12.13 -18.48
N ASN A 103 32.80 -12.69 -17.28
CA ASN A 103 33.39 -14.00 -17.12
C ASN A 103 32.37 -15.07 -17.56
N PRO A 104 32.73 -15.95 -18.51
CA PRO A 104 31.83 -16.98 -18.99
C PRO A 104 31.42 -17.88 -17.82
N ARG A 105 30.10 -18.05 -17.65
CA ARG A 105 29.53 -18.93 -16.63
C ARG A 105 30.02 -20.36 -16.92
N ASN A 106 30.95 -20.88 -16.11
CA ASN A 106 31.42 -22.26 -16.25
C ASN A 106 30.20 -23.19 -16.23
N LYS A 107 29.95 -23.89 -17.35
CA LYS A 107 28.86 -24.85 -17.44
C LYS A 107 29.14 -25.97 -16.43
N PRO A 108 28.15 -26.39 -15.63
CA PRO A 108 28.36 -27.51 -14.72
C PRO A 108 28.78 -28.73 -15.54
N SER A 109 29.85 -29.41 -15.11
CA SER A 109 30.34 -30.60 -15.80
C SER A 109 29.25 -31.68 -15.80
N LYS A 110 29.09 -32.38 -16.93
CA LYS A 110 28.14 -33.49 -17.04
C LYS A 110 28.48 -34.51 -15.96
N GLN A 111 27.52 -34.81 -15.08
CA GLN A 111 27.67 -35.86 -14.07
C GLN A 111 28.03 -37.17 -14.76
N ARG A 112 29.09 -37.83 -14.27
CA ARG A 112 29.51 -39.15 -14.75
C ARG A 112 28.43 -40.17 -14.38
N PRO A 113 28.10 -41.13 -15.26
CA PRO A 113 27.11 -42.16 -14.95
C PRO A 113 27.56 -42.95 -13.72
N LYS A 114 26.64 -43.17 -12.79
CA LYS A 114 26.87 -44.07 -11.66
C LYS A 114 26.90 -45.50 -12.22
N HIS A 115 27.95 -46.22 -11.87
CA HIS A 115 28.08 -47.67 -12.10
C HIS A 115 26.94 -48.44 -11.44
#